data_AF-A0A4V0X9E9-F1
#
_entry.id   AF-A0A4V0X9E9-F1
#
_cell.length_a   1.000
_cell.length_b   1.000
_cell.length_c   1.000
_cell.angle_alpha   90.00
_cell.angle_beta   90.00
_cell.angle_gamma   90.00
#
_symmetry.space_group_name_H-M   'P 1'
#
loop_
_entity.id
_entity.type
_entity.pdbx_description
1 polymer ?
#
loop_
_entity_poly.entity_id
_entity_poly.type
_entity_poly.pdbx_seq_one_letter_code
_entity_poly.pdbx_strand_id
1 'polypeptide(L)'
;MSPSKWIEVTGAIGIRSTAGRTGGTYAHQDIAFEFASWVSAEFKLYLIKEFQRLKVEESQAKSLEWSLTRSLSKINYRTHTDAIAENIIPQIISKLQAGLILICVAGILATSI
;
A
#
# COMPACT_ATOMS: atom_id res chain seq x y z
N MET A 1 25.44 21.62 -17.79
CA MET A 1 26.38 21.82 -16.66
C MET A 1 27.19 20.55 -16.47
N SER A 2 28.50 20.64 -16.21
CA SER A 2 29.32 19.45 -15.95
C SER A 2 29.23 19.01 -14.48
N PRO A 3 29.43 17.71 -14.17
CA PRO A 3 29.39 17.22 -12.79
C PRO A 3 30.39 17.92 -11.87
N SER A 4 31.62 18.17 -12.34
CA SER A 4 32.63 18.88 -11.57
C SER A 4 32.21 20.31 -11.19
N LYS A 5 31.55 21.03 -12.11
CA LYS A 5 31.02 22.38 -11.85
C LYS A 5 29.86 22.35 -10.85
N TRP A 6 29.01 21.32 -10.92
CA TRP A 6 27.91 21.15 -9.97
C TRP A 6 28.41 20.91 -8.54
N ILE A 7 29.46 20.10 -8.38
CA ILE A 7 30.13 19.87 -7.08
C ILE A 7 30.63 21.20 -6.49
N GLU A 8 31.34 22.00 -7.29
CA GLU A 8 31.92 23.27 -6.85
C GLU A 8 30.85 24.28 -6.41
N VAL A 9 29.74 24.37 -7.15
CA VAL A 9 28.67 25.34 -6.88
C VAL A 9 27.80 24.93 -5.69
N THR A 10 27.53 23.63 -5.53
CA THR A 10 26.61 23.13 -4.49
C THR A 10 27.30 22.66 -3.21
N GLY A 11 28.63 22.49 -3.24
CA GLY A 11 29.38 21.87 -2.15
C GLY A 11 29.01 20.41 -1.93
N ALA A 12 28.53 19.72 -2.96
CA ALA A 12 28.04 18.34 -2.85
C ALA A 12 29.14 17.38 -2.36
N ILE A 13 28.84 16.67 -1.26
CA ILE A 13 29.68 15.61 -0.71
C ILE A 13 29.13 14.27 -1.19
N GLY A 14 29.97 13.40 -1.76
CA GLY A 14 29.56 12.04 -2.18
C GLY A 14 29.35 11.83 -3.69
N ILE A 15 29.66 12.83 -4.51
CA ILE A 15 29.84 12.68 -5.97
C ILE A 15 31.30 12.99 -6.33
N ARG A 16 31.92 12.14 -7.12
CA ARG A 16 33.32 12.28 -7.56
C ARG A 16 33.38 12.23 -9.08
N SER A 17 33.92 13.29 -9.69
CA SER A 17 34.15 13.38 -11.13
C SER A 17 35.65 13.44 -11.40
N THR A 18 36.18 12.43 -12.09
CA THR A 18 37.60 12.37 -12.50
C THR A 18 37.73 12.44 -14.02
N ALA A 19 38.63 13.29 -14.51
CA ALA A 19 38.96 13.38 -15.93
C ALA A 19 40.07 12.39 -16.30
N GLY A 20 40.03 11.83 -17.51
CA GLY A 20 41.07 10.94 -18.04
C GLY A 20 40.51 9.77 -18.84
N ARG A 21 41.39 8.97 -19.46
CA ARG A 21 41.01 7.78 -20.28
C ARG A 21 40.25 6.71 -19.48
N THR A 22 40.51 6.63 -18.18
CA THR A 22 39.80 5.77 -17.21
C THR A 22 38.94 6.59 -16.24
N GLY A 23 38.68 7.86 -16.58
CA GLY A 23 37.88 8.78 -15.78
C GLY A 23 36.38 8.50 -15.88
N GLY A 24 35.65 8.97 -14.88
CA GLY A 24 34.20 8.83 -14.79
C GLY A 24 33.61 9.69 -13.67
N THR A 25 32.27 9.78 -13.65
CA THR A 25 31.54 10.38 -12.52
C THR A 25 30.86 9.27 -11.75
N TYR A 26 31.15 9.21 -10.45
CA TYR A 26 30.64 8.18 -9.54
C TYR A 26 29.95 8.86 -8.37
N ALA A 27 28.77 8.37 -8.00
CA ALA A 27 27.99 8.85 -6.88
C ALA A 27 27.05 7.74 -6.38
N HIS A 28 26.56 7.89 -5.15
CA HIS A 28 25.40 7.11 -4.71
C HIS A 28 24.19 7.39 -5.60
N GLN A 29 23.28 6.44 -5.73
CA GLN A 29 22.12 6.53 -6.63
C GLN A 29 21.30 7.81 -6.38
N ASP A 30 21.03 8.15 -5.12
CA ASP A 30 20.24 9.35 -4.77
C ASP A 30 20.94 10.66 -5.17
N ILE A 31 22.26 10.73 -4.96
CA ILE A 31 23.07 11.90 -5.32
C ILE A 31 23.15 12.04 -6.85
N ALA A 32 23.27 10.91 -7.56
CA ALA A 32 23.23 10.89 -9.01
C ALA A 32 21.87 11.36 -9.55
N PHE A 33 20.77 10.96 -8.90
CA PHE A 33 19.42 11.40 -9.26
C PHE A 33 19.21 12.89 -9.04
N GLU A 34 19.71 13.45 -7.94
CA GLU A 34 19.65 14.89 -7.69
C GLU A 34 20.47 15.67 -8.73
N PHE A 35 21.68 15.21 -9.05
CA PHE A 35 22.48 15.81 -10.12
C PHE A 35 21.74 15.78 -11.46
N ALA A 36 21.21 14.63 -11.86
CA ALA A 36 20.47 14.47 -13.11
C ALA A 36 19.21 15.36 -13.16
N SER A 37 18.51 15.48 -12.03
CA SER A 37 17.32 16.32 -11.87
C SER A 37 17.63 17.82 -11.90
N TRP A 38 18.84 18.20 -11.50
CA TRP A 38 19.34 19.56 -11.63
C TRP A 38 19.75 19.88 -13.08
N VAL A 39 20.33 18.91 -13.78
CA VAL A 39 20.73 19.04 -15.20
C VAL A 39 19.52 19.10 -16.13
N SER A 40 18.48 18.32 -15.87
CA SER A 40 17.29 18.24 -16.71
C SER A 40 16.00 18.30 -15.88
N ALA A 41 15.22 19.35 -16.10
CA ALA A 41 13.89 19.48 -15.52
C ALA A 41 12.93 18.39 -16.04
N GLU A 42 13.10 17.94 -17.28
CA GLU A 42 12.32 16.85 -17.86
C GLU A 42 12.54 15.53 -17.11
N PHE A 43 13.81 15.23 -16.77
CA PHE A 43 14.14 14.05 -15.97
C PHE A 43 13.47 14.08 -14.59
N LYS A 44 13.46 15.24 -13.94
CA LYS A 44 12.76 15.44 -12.67
C LYS A 44 11.25 15.20 -12.81
N LEU A 45 10.62 15.74 -13.86
CA LEU A 45 9.20 15.53 -14.13
C LEU A 45 8.88 14.05 -14.38
N TYR A 46 9.75 13.35 -15.11
CA TYR A 46 9.60 11.92 -15.34
C TYR A 46 9.62 11.12 -14.03
N LEU A 47 10.59 11.39 -13.15
CA LEU A 47 10.65 10.77 -11.82
C LEU A 47 9.37 11.00 -11.00
N ILE A 48 8.86 12.24 -10.99
CA ILE A 48 7.63 12.59 -10.27
C ILE A 48 6.44 11.80 -10.82
N LYS A 49 6.29 11.76 -12.15
CA LYS A 49 5.20 11.04 -12.81
C LYS A 49 5.26 9.55 -12.54
N GLU A 50 6.46 8.97 -12.59
CA GLU A 50 6.66 7.55 -12.33
C GLU A 50 6.40 7.19 -10.87
N PHE A 51 6.81 8.05 -9.93
CA PHE A 51 6.47 7.89 -8.51
C PHE A 51 4.95 7.94 -8.28
N GLN A 52 4.24 8.87 -8.93
CA GLN A 52 2.78 8.94 -8.85
C GLN A 52 2.11 7.67 -9.42
N ARG A 53 2.62 7.15 -10.55
CA ARG A 53 2.14 5.88 -11.13
C ARG A 53 2.25 4.73 -10.13
N LEU A 54 3.43 4.56 -9.52
CA LEU A 54 3.67 3.53 -8.51
C LEU A 54 2.75 3.67 -7.30
N LYS A 55 2.52 4.90 -6.82
CA LYS A 55 1.60 5.15 -5.70
C LYS A 55 0.17 4.76 -6.02
N VAL A 56 -0.30 5.02 -7.24
CA VAL A 56 -1.64 4.62 -7.68
C VAL A 56 -1.75 3.10 -7.76
N GLU A 57 -0.77 2.42 -8.33
CA GLU A 57 -0.74 0.96 -8.44
C GLU A 57 -0.73 0.28 -7.06
N GLU A 58 0.12 0.74 -6.14
CA GLU A 58 0.19 0.24 -4.77
C GLU A 58 -1.14 0.45 -4.02
N SER A 59 -1.75 1.63 -4.16
CA SER A 59 -3.04 1.94 -3.55
C SER A 59 -4.17 1.05 -4.10
N GLN A 60 -4.18 0.80 -5.40
CA GLN A 60 -5.18 -0.07 -6.02
C GLN A 60 -5.04 -1.51 -5.52
N ALA A 61 -3.83 -2.06 -5.54
CA ALA A 61 -3.56 -3.42 -5.04
C ALA A 61 -4.03 -3.59 -3.59
N LYS A 62 -3.69 -2.63 -2.72
CA LYS A 62 -4.08 -2.65 -1.31
C LYS A 62 -5.59 -2.53 -1.10
N SER A 63 -6.27 -1.71 -1.91
CA SER A 63 -7.73 -1.56 -1.84
C SER A 63 -8.49 -2.83 -2.24
N LEU A 64 -7.93 -3.59 -3.17
CA LEU A 64 -8.49 -4.85 -3.66
C LEU A 64 -8.38 -5.95 -2.60
N GLU A 65 -7.21 -6.07 -1.96
CA GLU A 65 -6.98 -7.00 -0.85
C GLU A 65 -7.92 -6.72 0.34
N TRP A 66 -8.05 -5.44 0.71
CA TRP A 66 -8.96 -5.01 1.78
C TRP A 66 -10.43 -5.37 1.48
N SER A 67 -10.86 -5.13 0.24
CA SER A 67 -12.22 -5.44 -0.20
C SER A 67 -12.49 -6.94 -0.23
N LEU A 68 -11.51 -7.74 -0.68
CA LEU A 68 -11.60 -9.19 -0.70
C LEU A 68 -11.70 -9.77 0.72
N THR A 69 -10.86 -9.31 1.63
CA THR A 69 -10.85 -9.75 3.03
C THR A 69 -12.20 -9.49 3.70
N ARG A 70 -12.75 -8.27 3.53
CA ARG A 70 -14.07 -7.93 4.06
C ARG A 70 -15.18 -8.78 3.45
N SER A 71 -15.13 -9.02 2.14
CA SER A 71 -16.13 -9.85 1.45
C SER A 71 -16.09 -11.30 1.96
N LEU A 72 -14.89 -11.87 2.09
CA LEU A 72 -14.69 -13.23 2.60
C LEU A 72 -15.18 -13.36 4.05
N SER A 73 -14.86 -12.39 4.93
CA SER A 73 -15.37 -12.38 6.30
C SER A 73 -16.90 -12.31 6.35
N LYS A 74 -17.53 -11.51 5.48
CA LYS A 74 -19.00 -11.39 5.41
C LYS A 74 -19.67 -12.68 4.92
N ILE A 75 -19.10 -13.31 3.90
CA ILE A 75 -19.58 -14.61 3.41
C ILE A 75 -19.43 -15.66 4.52
N ASN A 76 -18.27 -15.73 5.16
CA ASN A 76 -18.02 -16.71 6.22
C ASN A 76 -18.99 -16.54 7.40
N TYR A 77 -19.24 -15.29 7.81
CA TYR A 77 -20.20 -15.01 8.86
C TYR A 77 -21.62 -15.47 8.50
N ARG A 78 -22.08 -15.21 7.26
CA ARG A 78 -23.37 -15.69 6.78
C ARG A 78 -23.43 -17.20 6.76
N THR A 79 -22.45 -17.87 6.14
CA THR A 79 -22.39 -19.33 6.08
C THR A 79 -22.44 -19.96 7.47
N HIS A 80 -21.66 -19.43 8.44
CA HIS A 80 -21.69 -19.93 9.81
C HIS A 80 -23.03 -19.67 10.50
N THR A 81 -23.62 -18.48 10.33
CA THR A 81 -24.92 -18.14 10.94
C THR A 81 -26.05 -18.99 10.37
N ASP A 82 -26.07 -19.16 9.04
CA ASP A 82 -27.05 -19.97 8.33
C ASP A 82 -26.92 -21.44 8.75
N ALA A 83 -25.70 -21.97 8.82
CA ALA A 83 -25.46 -23.34 9.30
C ALA A 83 -25.90 -23.57 10.76
N ILE A 84 -25.68 -22.59 11.64
CA ILE A 84 -26.16 -22.65 13.03
C ILE A 84 -27.70 -22.61 13.05
N ALA A 85 -28.31 -21.69 12.29
CA ALA A 85 -29.75 -21.50 12.25
C ALA A 85 -30.50 -22.71 11.67
N GLU A 86 -29.96 -23.31 10.61
CA GLU A 86 -30.60 -24.42 9.90
C GLU A 86 -30.33 -25.78 10.57
N ASN A 87 -29.18 -25.97 11.21
CA ASN A 87 -28.76 -27.30 11.68
C ASN A 87 -28.72 -27.44 13.21
N ILE A 88 -28.36 -26.39 13.95
CA ILE A 88 -28.15 -26.48 15.42
C ILE A 88 -29.40 -26.04 16.18
N ILE A 89 -30.01 -24.91 15.81
CA ILE A 89 -31.19 -24.37 16.51
C ILE A 89 -32.39 -25.33 16.46
N PRO A 90 -32.71 -26.01 15.35
CA PRO A 90 -33.88 -26.90 15.28
C PRO A 90 -33.72 -28.20 16.08
N GLN A 91 -32.49 -28.63 16.41
CA GLN A 91 -32.24 -29.90 17.06
C GLN A 91 -32.17 -29.83 18.59
N ILE A 92 -31.99 -28.64 19.18
CA ILE A 92 -31.66 -28.52 20.62
C ILE A 92 -32.64 -27.62 21.39
N ILE A 93 -33.45 -26.76 20.73
CA ILE A 93 -34.12 -25.65 21.43
C ILE A 93 -35.61 -25.46 21.01
N SER A 94 -36.49 -25.22 21.98
CA SER A 94 -37.89 -24.76 21.78
C SER A 94 -37.93 -23.37 21.13
N LYS A 95 -38.89 -23.12 20.20
CA LYS A 95 -39.02 -21.89 19.39
C LYS A 95 -38.89 -20.56 20.16
N LEU A 96 -39.21 -20.57 21.45
CA LEU A 96 -39.18 -19.39 22.34
C LEU A 96 -37.76 -18.97 22.73
N GLN A 97 -36.82 -19.92 22.90
CA GLN A 97 -35.42 -19.63 23.26
C GLN A 97 -34.57 -19.24 22.03
N ALA A 98 -34.92 -19.71 20.83
CA ALA A 98 -34.22 -19.38 19.58
C ALA A 98 -34.28 -17.89 19.24
N GLY A 99 -35.45 -17.25 19.46
CA GLY A 99 -35.61 -15.81 19.22
C GLY A 99 -34.73 -14.94 20.12
N LEU A 100 -34.48 -15.38 21.36
CA LEU A 100 -33.71 -14.61 22.35
C LEU A 100 -32.21 -14.62 22.04
N ILE A 101 -31.68 -15.73 21.50
CA ILE A 101 -30.28 -15.85 21.10
C ILE A 101 -29.98 -15.03 19.83
N LEU A 102 -30.89 -15.02 18.85
CA LEU A 102 -30.72 -14.25 17.62
C LEU A 102 -30.66 -12.73 17.89
N ILE A 103 -31.49 -12.23 18.81
CA ILE A 103 -31.48 -10.83 19.25
C ILE A 103 -30.16 -10.49 19.94
N CYS A 104 -29.62 -11.41 20.75
CA CYS A 104 -28.36 -11.21 21.46
C CYS A 104 -27.16 -11.11 20.49
N VAL A 105 -27.07 -12.01 19.51
CA VAL A 105 -25.98 -12.00 18.51
C VAL A 105 -26.04 -10.76 17.61
N ALA A 106 -27.25 -10.34 17.21
CA ALA A 106 -27.44 -9.10 16.45
C ALA A 106 -27.04 -7.84 17.25
N GLY A 107 -27.26 -7.83 18.57
CA GLY A 107 -26.85 -6.73 19.44
C GLY A 107 -25.33 -6.56 19.56
N ILE A 108 -24.58 -7.66 19.66
CA ILE A 108 -23.11 -7.64 19.75
C ILE A 108 -22.47 -7.08 18.47
N LEU A 109 -23.12 -7.27 17.32
CA LEU A 109 -22.68 -6.71 16.03
C LEU A 109 -22.86 -5.20 15.91
N ALA A 110 -23.89 -4.62 16.56
CA ALA A 110 -24.16 -3.19 16.49
C ALA A 110 -23.14 -2.33 17.26
N THR A 111 -22.45 -2.93 18.24
CA THR A 111 -21.45 -2.25 19.08
C THR A 111 -20.00 -2.39 18.59
N SER A 112 -19.74 -3.21 17.56
CA SER A 112 -18.40 -3.45 16.99
C SER A 112 -18.18 -2.81 15.61
N ILE A 113 -19.05 -1.88 15.19
CA ILE A 113 -18.87 -1.05 13.99
C ILE A 113 -18.38 0.34 14.42
#